data_AF-A0A538S634-F1
#
_entry.id   AF-A0A538S634-F1
#
_cell.length_a   1.000
_cell.length_b   1.000
_cell.length_c   1.000
_cell.angle_alpha   90.00
_cell.angle_beta   90.00
_cell.angle_gamma   90.00
#
_symmetry.space_group_name_H-M   'P 1'
#
loop_
_entity.id
_entity.type
_entity.pdbx_description
1 polymer ?
#
loop_
_entity_poly.entity_id
_entity_poly.type
_entity_poly.pdbx_seq_one_letter_code
_entity_poly.pdbx_strand_id
1 'polypeptide(L)'
;MPTSVCKKSLSGACSPLRAEVSPRWTRIRRLHMWSGHSARARRARLLLERLETRELLSGYQPTAVEQLFLEELNDARANPAAYGASIGLDLSTVAPAQPLAFNTELIQAARLHSQDMNARGYFSHVTPEGLDPGARISQAGFFWNGWGESIAGGSVFPNPSDALSALIIDNGIPDLGHRRQLLAIDAAFQTQNQVGVGILQNGTGPLTNYYTIDTASSPGPGAPGFLTGVVFNDANGNGKYDLGEGLGGVTITVNGTPTFATWASGGYAIALAAGTYTVTASGPGLPAPITQTVTLGGSNVRLNFTPSSITYIRDFYQTILGRQGSPAEVNSCLPALQVFGPAGVASLFEHSQEARDRDVRSWYVTYLGRRAANGEELGWVNALVAGLPEDSALAGILGSDEFYHRAGTLSSSGTGDQRYIRALYSVLLNRTGSAGDVASWVVTLGSLGRQSVALHFLHSMEYRCDQVVVYYASILNRPSAPSSAEIMSWAGSNLDLVTIRVCFESSHEYYMNG
;
A
#
# COMPACT_ATOMS: atom_id res chain seq x y z
N MET A 1 -4.87 2.05 39.99
CA MET A 1 -4.76 0.59 39.79
C MET A 1 -3.45 0.38 39.03
N PRO A 2 -2.42 -0.24 39.63
CA PRO A 2 -1.06 0.06 39.22
C PRO A 2 -0.58 -0.83 38.08
N THR A 3 -0.22 -0.18 36.98
CA THR A 3 0.62 -0.67 35.89
C THR A 3 2.06 -0.84 36.40
N SER A 4 2.56 -2.06 36.41
CA SER A 4 3.95 -2.37 36.79
C SER A 4 4.77 -2.74 35.55
N VAL A 5 5.83 -1.98 35.26
CA VAL A 5 6.84 -2.31 34.25
C VAL A 5 8.22 -2.36 34.90
N CYS A 6 8.99 -3.41 34.59
CA CYS A 6 10.21 -3.77 35.32
C CYS A 6 11.45 -3.76 34.38
N LYS A 7 12.56 -3.18 34.85
CA LYS A 7 13.86 -2.99 34.16
C LYS A 7 14.91 -4.06 34.57
N LYS A 8 15.89 -4.39 33.70
CA LYS A 8 17.35 -4.04 33.78
C LYS A 8 18.37 -5.09 33.20
N SER A 9 19.38 -4.54 32.50
CA SER A 9 20.85 -4.81 32.41
C SER A 9 21.48 -5.98 31.63
N LEU A 10 22.42 -5.60 30.74
CA LEU A 10 23.41 -6.41 30.00
C LEU A 10 24.80 -6.42 30.69
N SER A 11 25.47 -7.57 30.67
CA SER A 11 26.94 -7.80 30.82
C SER A 11 27.20 -9.26 30.39
N GLY A 12 28.26 -9.73 29.72
CA GLY A 12 29.60 -9.24 29.41
C GLY A 12 30.56 -10.45 29.41
N ALA A 13 31.04 -10.84 28.21
CA ALA A 13 32.23 -11.65 27.82
C ALA A 13 32.83 -12.77 28.72
N CYS A 14 33.12 -13.94 28.12
CA CYS A 14 34.50 -14.49 27.92
C CYS A 14 34.50 -15.87 27.18
N SER A 15 35.35 -16.04 26.17
CA SER A 15 35.72 -17.31 25.51
C SER A 15 36.86 -18.02 26.30
N PRO A 16 37.58 -19.06 25.78
CA PRO A 16 37.33 -20.01 24.69
C PRO A 16 37.61 -21.49 25.12
N LEU A 17 37.37 -22.48 24.24
CA LEU A 17 38.30 -23.62 24.07
C LEU A 17 37.98 -24.43 22.80
N ARG A 18 39.05 -24.68 22.04
CA ARG A 18 39.15 -25.52 20.82
C ARG A 18 39.05 -27.02 21.16
N ALA A 19 38.58 -27.82 20.21
CA ALA A 19 39.30 -29.02 19.72
C ALA A 19 38.64 -29.60 18.45
N GLU A 20 39.47 -30.28 17.67
CA GLU A 20 39.41 -30.56 16.24
C GLU A 20 38.86 -31.97 15.86
N VAL A 21 38.17 -32.05 14.70
CA VAL A 21 38.47 -32.90 13.51
C VAL A 21 38.44 -34.46 13.61
N SER A 22 37.30 -35.05 13.19
CA SER A 22 37.07 -35.97 12.03
C SER A 22 37.81 -37.36 11.89
N PRO A 23 37.56 -38.19 10.83
CA PRO A 23 36.67 -39.38 10.86
C PRO A 23 37.34 -40.68 10.29
N ARG A 24 36.60 -41.80 10.13
CA ARG A 24 36.72 -42.76 8.98
C ARG A 24 35.85 -44.04 9.05
N TRP A 25 34.92 -44.16 8.10
CA TRP A 25 34.70 -45.19 7.05
C TRP A 25 35.01 -46.72 7.24
N THR A 26 33.93 -47.50 7.10
CA THR A 26 33.70 -48.77 6.33
C THR A 26 34.67 -49.98 6.37
N ARG A 27 34.10 -51.19 6.53
CA ARG A 27 34.12 -52.25 5.47
C ARG A 27 33.22 -53.48 5.74
N ILE A 28 32.70 -54.00 4.62
CA ILE A 28 31.91 -55.22 4.41
C ILE A 28 32.84 -56.42 4.13
N ARG A 29 32.48 -57.65 4.53
CA ARG A 29 32.77 -58.90 3.77
C ARG A 29 31.85 -60.08 4.16
N ARG A 30 31.47 -60.84 3.11
CA ARG A 30 30.63 -62.08 3.07
C ARG A 30 31.43 -63.34 3.47
N LEU A 31 30.76 -64.44 3.82
CA LEU A 31 30.62 -65.67 2.98
C LEU A 31 29.81 -66.81 3.66
N HIS A 32 28.93 -67.43 2.86
CA HIS A 32 28.51 -68.86 2.75
C HIS A 32 27.92 -69.62 3.96
N MET A 33 27.13 -70.69 3.84
CA MET A 33 26.14 -71.26 2.90
C MET A 33 25.80 -72.63 3.52
N TRP A 34 24.55 -72.93 3.90
CA TRP A 34 24.05 -74.31 3.94
C TRP A 34 22.53 -74.37 4.02
N SER A 35 21.98 -75.34 3.29
CA SER A 35 20.58 -75.47 2.90
C SER A 35 19.89 -76.65 3.59
N GLY A 36 18.59 -76.46 3.87
CA GLY A 36 17.62 -77.54 3.98
C GLY A 36 16.95 -77.61 5.36
N HIS A 37 15.67 -77.25 5.43
CA HIS A 37 14.54 -78.07 5.91
C HIS A 37 13.23 -77.26 5.83
N SER A 38 12.14 -77.99 5.63
CA SER A 38 10.79 -77.61 5.20
C SER A 38 10.07 -76.51 6.02
N ALA A 39 9.21 -75.79 5.31
CA ALA A 39 8.50 -74.58 5.72
C ALA A 39 7.41 -74.81 6.78
N ARG A 40 7.44 -73.98 7.83
CA ARG A 40 6.25 -73.56 8.57
C ARG A 40 6.36 -72.06 8.86
N ALA A 41 5.95 -71.26 7.88
CA ALA A 41 5.90 -69.81 8.01
C ALA A 41 4.90 -69.43 9.11
N ARG A 42 5.41 -68.99 10.27
CA ARG A 42 4.61 -68.20 11.20
C ARG A 42 4.26 -66.92 10.47
N ARG A 43 3.00 -66.77 10.08
CA ARG A 43 2.47 -65.48 9.59
C ARG A 43 2.62 -64.47 10.73
N ALA A 44 3.68 -63.67 10.69
CA ALA A 44 3.68 -62.40 11.39
C ALA A 44 2.54 -61.59 10.76
N ARG A 45 1.45 -61.40 11.51
CA ARG A 45 0.47 -60.37 11.15
C ARG A 45 1.23 -59.05 11.21
N LEU A 46 1.41 -58.41 10.05
CA LEU A 46 1.69 -56.99 9.98
C LEU A 46 0.51 -56.30 10.68
N LEU A 47 0.70 -55.92 11.94
CA LEU A 47 -0.12 -54.88 12.54
C LEU A 47 0.31 -53.60 11.84
N LEU A 48 -0.53 -53.16 10.90
CA LEU A 48 -0.46 -51.80 10.40
C LEU A 48 -0.90 -50.93 11.58
N GLU A 49 0.05 -50.49 12.41
CA GLU A 49 -0.20 -49.31 13.23
C GLU A 49 -0.48 -48.19 12.24
N ARG A 50 -1.73 -47.73 12.25
CA ARG A 50 -2.10 -46.50 11.58
C ARG A 50 -1.31 -45.42 12.31
N LEU A 51 -0.18 -45.03 11.72
CA LEU A 51 0.52 -43.80 12.08
C LEU A 51 -0.58 -42.75 12.20
N GLU A 52 -0.74 -42.19 13.40
CA GLU A 52 -1.49 -40.96 13.56
C GLU A 52 -1.06 -40.01 12.46
N THR A 53 -2.01 -39.26 11.90
CA THR A 53 -1.71 -38.27 10.88
C THR A 53 -0.59 -37.39 11.42
N ARG A 54 0.64 -37.63 10.97
CA ARG A 54 1.67 -36.61 10.97
C ARG A 54 1.19 -35.63 9.93
N GLU A 55 0.28 -34.75 10.32
CA GLU A 55 0.30 -33.41 9.78
C GLU A 55 1.75 -32.98 9.97
N LEU A 56 2.46 -32.83 8.84
CA LEU A 56 3.70 -32.07 8.82
C LEU A 56 3.41 -30.82 9.65
N LEU A 57 4.21 -30.57 10.69
CA LEU A 57 4.22 -29.30 11.43
C LEU A 57 4.18 -28.18 10.39
N SER A 58 2.99 -27.66 10.09
CA SER A 58 2.85 -26.47 9.28
C SER A 58 3.59 -25.42 10.09
N GLY A 59 4.73 -24.97 9.58
CA GLY A 59 5.63 -24.09 10.32
C GLY A 59 4.87 -22.90 10.90
N TYR A 60 5.39 -22.28 11.95
CA TYR A 60 4.81 -21.10 12.59
C TYR A 60 4.82 -19.91 11.60
N GLN A 61 3.89 -19.92 10.64
CA GLN A 61 3.64 -18.85 9.70
C GLN A 61 2.96 -17.68 10.43
N PRO A 62 3.18 -16.44 9.96
CA PRO A 62 2.50 -15.29 10.53
C PRO A 62 0.99 -15.38 10.27
N THR A 63 0.21 -15.08 11.31
CA THR A 63 -1.22 -14.79 11.21
C THR A 63 -1.44 -13.41 10.58
N ALA A 64 -2.68 -13.10 10.16
CA ALA A 64 -3.01 -11.77 9.65
C ALA A 64 -2.75 -10.66 10.68
N VAL A 65 -2.98 -10.93 11.98
CA VAL A 65 -2.77 -9.95 13.07
C VAL A 65 -1.28 -9.70 13.31
N GLU A 66 -0.45 -10.74 13.27
CA GLU A 66 1.01 -10.57 13.35
C GLU A 66 1.55 -9.88 12.09
N GLN A 67 1.01 -10.19 10.91
CA GLN A 67 1.37 -9.51 9.67
C GLN A 67 1.06 -8.01 9.74
N LEU A 68 -0.14 -7.64 10.20
CA LEU A 68 -0.50 -6.24 10.42
C LEU A 68 0.51 -5.53 11.34
N PHE A 69 0.85 -6.14 12.48
CA PHE A 69 1.83 -5.56 13.40
C PHE A 69 3.18 -5.32 12.72
N LEU A 70 3.67 -6.28 11.92
CA LEU A 70 4.94 -6.11 11.22
C LEU A 70 4.86 -5.01 10.15
N GLU A 71 3.77 -4.93 9.40
CA GLU A 71 3.61 -3.89 8.38
C GLU A 71 3.59 -2.49 9.03
N GLU A 72 2.89 -2.30 10.15
CA GLU A 72 2.91 -1.04 10.92
C GLU A 72 4.29 -0.73 11.52
N LEU A 73 4.99 -1.75 12.05
CA LEU A 73 6.36 -1.57 12.56
C LEU A 73 7.32 -1.18 11.44
N ASN A 74 7.19 -1.79 10.26
CA ASN A 74 8.01 -1.45 9.11
C ASN A 74 7.69 -0.06 8.53
N ASP A 75 6.44 0.40 8.59
CA ASP A 75 6.06 1.80 8.32
C ASP A 75 6.77 2.74 9.29
N ALA A 76 6.72 2.45 10.60
CA ALA A 76 7.37 3.24 11.63
C ALA A 76 8.90 3.30 11.46
N ARG A 77 9.53 2.19 11.05
CA ARG A 77 10.97 2.12 10.77
C ARG A 77 11.36 2.87 9.50
N ALA A 78 10.52 2.83 8.47
CA ALA A 78 10.79 3.51 7.20
C ALA A 78 10.68 5.04 7.31
N ASN A 79 9.72 5.54 8.10
CA ASN A 79 9.56 6.97 8.35
C ASN A 79 9.19 7.25 9.82
N PRO A 80 10.18 7.23 10.74
CA PRO A 80 9.94 7.46 12.16
C PRO A 80 9.27 8.80 12.44
N ALA A 81 9.64 9.85 11.71
CA ALA A 81 9.08 11.19 11.88
C ALA A 81 7.57 11.23 11.60
N ALA A 82 7.13 10.63 10.49
CA ALA A 82 5.70 10.58 10.14
C ALA A 82 4.90 9.71 11.11
N TYR A 83 5.43 8.55 11.52
CA TYR A 83 4.78 7.70 12.51
C TYR A 83 4.71 8.37 13.90
N GLY A 84 5.78 9.06 14.30
CA GLY A 84 5.80 9.84 15.53
C GLY A 84 4.70 10.91 15.54
N ALA A 85 4.57 11.67 14.44
CA ALA A 85 3.51 12.66 14.30
C ALA A 85 2.10 12.04 14.42
N SER A 86 1.86 10.85 13.88
CA SER A 86 0.54 10.19 13.96
C SER A 86 0.15 9.76 15.37
N ILE A 87 1.12 9.54 16.26
CA ILE A 87 0.88 9.14 17.65
C ILE A 87 1.18 10.27 18.67
N GLY A 88 1.46 11.49 18.21
CA GLY A 88 1.75 12.64 19.07
C GLY A 88 3.12 12.59 19.77
N LEU A 89 4.12 11.93 19.15
CA LEU A 89 5.48 11.78 19.67
C LEU A 89 6.50 12.36 18.67
N ASP A 90 7.40 13.23 19.13
CA ASP A 90 8.49 13.72 18.27
C ASP A 90 9.56 12.64 18.06
N LEU A 91 9.64 12.13 16.83
CA LEU A 91 10.65 11.19 16.34
C LEU A 91 11.44 11.76 15.16
N SER A 92 11.41 13.09 14.95
CA SER A 92 12.06 13.76 13.81
C SER A 92 13.58 13.56 13.73
N THR A 93 14.22 13.21 14.85
CA THR A 93 15.67 12.93 14.95
C THR A 93 16.02 11.45 14.82
N VAL A 94 15.02 10.56 14.76
CA VAL A 94 15.25 9.12 14.62
C VAL A 94 15.47 8.79 13.14
N ALA A 95 16.63 8.20 12.83
CA ALA A 95 16.96 7.81 11.48
C ALA A 95 16.08 6.63 11.00
N PRO A 96 15.69 6.59 9.70
CA PRO A 96 15.06 5.43 9.11
C PRO A 96 15.90 4.16 9.25
N ALA A 97 15.24 3.02 9.41
CA ALA A 97 15.85 1.71 9.50
C ALA A 97 15.29 0.75 8.44
N GLN A 98 16.09 -0.25 8.04
CA GLN A 98 15.65 -1.31 7.13
C GLN A 98 14.41 -2.03 7.69
N PRO A 99 13.49 -2.51 6.82
CA PRO A 99 12.37 -3.32 7.26
C PRO A 99 12.86 -4.63 7.88
N LEU A 100 12.13 -5.14 8.85
CA LEU A 100 12.34 -6.47 9.43
C LEU A 100 11.61 -7.51 8.58
N ALA A 101 12.24 -8.67 8.39
CA ALA A 101 11.65 -9.81 7.69
C ALA A 101 11.22 -10.89 8.69
N PHE A 102 10.04 -11.47 8.49
CA PHE A 102 9.60 -12.58 9.35
C PHE A 102 10.56 -13.77 9.28
N ASN A 103 10.81 -14.36 10.45
CA ASN A 103 11.42 -15.68 10.58
C ASN A 103 10.50 -16.57 11.41
N THR A 104 10.17 -17.75 10.90
CA THR A 104 9.22 -18.68 11.52
C THR A 104 9.70 -19.25 12.86
N GLU A 105 11.01 -19.37 13.08
CA GLU A 105 11.59 -19.80 14.36
C GLU A 105 11.44 -18.70 15.42
N LEU A 106 11.65 -17.42 15.02
CA LEU A 106 11.39 -16.29 15.90
C LEU A 106 9.90 -16.15 16.21
N ILE A 107 9.01 -16.33 15.21
CA ILE A 107 7.55 -16.32 15.43
C ILE A 107 7.17 -17.40 16.44
N GLN A 108 7.76 -18.59 16.31
CA GLN A 108 7.54 -19.67 17.28
C GLN A 108 7.96 -19.27 18.69
N ALA A 109 9.18 -18.74 18.87
CA ALA A 109 9.67 -18.29 20.18
C ALA A 109 8.75 -17.25 20.83
N ALA A 110 8.42 -16.19 20.07
CA ALA A 110 7.59 -15.09 20.53
C ALA A 110 6.16 -15.55 20.87
N ARG A 111 5.55 -16.37 20.02
CA ARG A 111 4.18 -16.85 20.21
C ARG A 111 4.07 -17.78 21.40
N LEU A 112 5.03 -18.68 21.58
CA LEU A 112 5.09 -19.55 22.75
C LEU A 112 5.24 -18.75 24.03
N HIS A 113 6.06 -17.68 24.03
CA HIS A 113 6.21 -16.83 25.22
C HIS A 113 4.93 -16.05 25.57
N SER A 114 4.23 -15.49 24.58
CA SER A 114 2.93 -14.85 24.80
C SER A 114 1.88 -15.83 25.33
N GLN A 115 1.84 -17.05 24.82
CA GLN A 115 0.97 -18.13 25.32
C GLN A 115 1.31 -18.53 26.75
N ASP A 116 2.60 -18.60 27.06
CA ASP A 116 3.11 -19.00 28.37
C ASP A 116 2.81 -17.96 29.46
N MET A 117 3.06 -16.69 29.17
CA MET A 117 2.68 -15.56 30.04
C MET A 117 1.18 -15.57 30.37
N ASN A 118 0.34 -15.83 29.36
CA ASN A 118 -1.10 -15.97 29.54
C ASN A 118 -1.47 -17.20 30.41
N ALA A 119 -0.93 -18.38 30.07
CA ALA A 119 -1.31 -19.64 30.70
C ALA A 119 -0.88 -19.72 32.17
N ARG A 120 0.29 -19.16 32.51
CA ARG A 120 0.88 -19.22 33.85
C ARG A 120 0.71 -17.94 34.66
N GLY A 121 0.07 -16.93 34.09
CA GLY A 121 -0.32 -15.71 34.81
C GLY A 121 0.85 -14.84 35.25
N TYR A 122 1.86 -14.68 34.40
CA TYR A 122 2.99 -13.78 34.63
C TYR A 122 3.20 -12.82 33.45
N PHE A 123 3.96 -11.75 33.66
CA PHE A 123 4.33 -10.80 32.61
C PHE A 123 5.79 -10.38 32.82
N SER A 124 6.69 -10.98 32.03
CA SER A 124 8.14 -10.83 32.19
C SER A 124 8.88 -11.28 30.93
N HIS A 125 10.01 -10.65 30.63
CA HIS A 125 10.94 -11.10 29.59
C HIS A 125 11.58 -12.45 29.92
N VAL A 126 11.71 -12.77 31.20
CA VAL A 126 12.31 -14.01 31.69
C VAL A 126 11.20 -14.88 32.26
N THR A 127 11.14 -16.13 31.82
CA THR A 127 10.21 -17.12 32.36
C THR A 127 10.46 -17.36 33.86
N PRO A 128 9.48 -17.86 34.63
CA PRO A 128 9.68 -18.31 36.02
C PRO A 128 10.84 -19.29 36.23
N GLU A 129 11.22 -20.05 35.20
CA GLU A 129 12.35 -20.99 35.20
C GLU A 129 13.70 -20.30 34.96
N GLY A 130 13.72 -18.99 34.67
CA GLY A 130 14.93 -18.22 34.39
C GLY A 130 15.35 -18.21 32.92
N LEU A 131 14.53 -18.73 31.99
CA LEU A 131 14.84 -18.67 30.56
C LEU A 131 14.58 -17.25 30.02
N ASP A 132 15.64 -16.61 29.53
CA ASP A 132 15.61 -15.31 28.86
C ASP A 132 15.20 -15.43 27.38
N PRO A 133 14.99 -14.30 26.66
CA PRO A 133 14.58 -14.34 25.26
C PRO A 133 15.61 -15.06 24.37
N GLY A 134 16.90 -14.83 24.58
CA GLY A 134 17.97 -15.50 23.84
C GLY A 134 17.90 -17.02 23.94
N ALA A 135 17.63 -17.56 25.15
CA ALA A 135 17.44 -18.98 25.39
C ALA A 135 16.19 -19.52 24.67
N ARG A 136 15.07 -18.78 24.69
CA ARG A 136 13.83 -19.17 23.97
C ARG A 136 14.03 -19.16 22.45
N ILE A 137 14.68 -18.13 21.91
CA ILE A 137 15.04 -18.01 20.49
C ILE A 137 15.92 -19.19 20.06
N SER A 138 16.95 -19.54 20.85
CA SER A 138 17.80 -20.70 20.57
C SER A 138 17.05 -22.04 20.68
N GLN A 139 16.11 -22.16 21.61
CA GLN A 139 15.27 -23.36 21.73
C GLN A 139 14.32 -23.54 20.54
N ALA A 140 13.87 -22.45 19.91
CA ALA A 140 13.09 -22.47 18.68
C ALA A 140 13.93 -22.82 17.43
N GLY A 141 15.26 -22.94 17.57
CA GLY A 141 16.17 -23.33 16.50
C GLY A 141 16.89 -22.17 15.82
N PHE A 142 16.61 -20.92 16.22
CA PHE A 142 17.27 -19.76 15.64
C PHE A 142 18.62 -19.49 16.31
N PHE A 143 19.70 -19.59 15.54
CA PHE A 143 21.03 -19.21 15.98
C PHE A 143 21.25 -17.72 15.72
N TRP A 144 21.74 -16.97 16.72
CA TRP A 144 21.81 -15.52 16.66
C TRP A 144 23.19 -14.96 17.01
N ASN A 145 23.51 -13.79 16.45
CA ASN A 145 24.64 -12.93 16.87
C ASN A 145 24.19 -11.77 17.76
N GLY A 146 22.91 -11.44 17.72
CA GLY A 146 22.27 -10.48 18.61
C GLY A 146 20.76 -10.68 18.57
N TRP A 147 20.11 -10.31 19.68
CA TRP A 147 18.65 -10.36 19.82
C TRP A 147 18.16 -9.17 20.64
N GLY A 148 16.87 -8.90 20.56
CA GLY A 148 16.13 -7.98 21.41
C GLY A 148 14.71 -8.50 21.59
N GLU A 149 14.08 -8.17 22.71
CA GLU A 149 12.67 -8.49 22.96
C GLU A 149 11.93 -7.26 23.50
N SER A 150 10.77 -6.99 22.94
CA SER A 150 9.77 -6.09 23.49
C SER A 150 8.51 -6.87 23.83
N ILE A 151 7.91 -6.60 25.00
CA ILE A 151 6.64 -7.20 25.39
C ILE A 151 5.61 -6.14 25.76
N ALA A 152 4.37 -6.33 25.32
CA ALA A 152 3.22 -5.55 25.75
C ALA A 152 2.12 -6.48 26.25
N GLY A 153 1.33 -6.04 27.21
CA GLY A 153 0.22 -6.84 27.72
C GLY A 153 -0.80 -6.02 28.49
N GLY A 154 -2.07 -6.37 28.32
CA GLY A 154 -3.19 -5.70 28.99
C GLY A 154 -4.45 -5.65 28.15
N SER A 155 -5.59 -5.49 28.82
CA SER A 155 -6.91 -5.30 28.17
C SER A 155 -7.00 -3.98 27.40
N VAL A 156 -6.08 -3.04 27.65
CA VAL A 156 -5.96 -1.75 26.96
C VAL A 156 -5.33 -1.82 25.57
N PHE A 157 -4.86 -3.00 25.16
CA PHE A 157 -4.31 -3.24 23.82
C PHE A 157 -5.21 -4.21 23.04
N PRO A 158 -6.43 -3.78 22.63
CA PRO A 158 -7.36 -4.64 21.91
C PRO A 158 -6.92 -4.93 20.47
N ASN A 159 -6.00 -4.14 19.89
CA ASN A 159 -5.49 -4.32 18.53
C ASN A 159 -3.94 -4.13 18.47
N PRO A 160 -3.28 -4.60 17.40
CA PRO A 160 -1.84 -4.45 17.18
C PRO A 160 -1.31 -3.03 17.26
N SER A 161 -2.03 -2.07 16.68
CA SER A 161 -1.63 -0.66 16.58
C SER A 161 -1.49 -0.01 17.95
N ASP A 162 -2.43 -0.30 18.86
CA ASP A 162 -2.39 0.17 20.25
C ASP A 162 -1.15 -0.37 20.99
N ALA A 163 -0.80 -1.64 20.78
CA ALA A 163 0.38 -2.24 21.39
C ALA A 163 1.68 -1.64 20.82
N LEU A 164 1.77 -1.49 19.49
CA LEU A 164 2.95 -0.92 18.83
C LEU A 164 3.18 0.54 19.24
N SER A 165 2.12 1.36 19.20
CA SER A 165 2.19 2.77 19.62
C SER A 165 2.61 2.89 21.09
N ALA A 166 2.08 2.06 21.99
CA ALA A 166 2.48 2.06 23.39
C ALA A 166 3.96 1.66 23.59
N LEU A 167 4.45 0.66 22.85
CA LEU A 167 5.87 0.26 22.88
C LEU A 167 6.79 1.35 22.32
N ILE A 168 6.35 2.10 21.31
CA ILE A 168 7.13 3.21 20.74
C ILE A 168 7.06 4.46 21.62
N ILE A 169 5.90 4.81 22.18
CA ILE A 169 5.76 5.90 23.16
C ILE A 169 6.59 5.58 24.41
N ASP A 170 6.58 4.32 24.84
CA ASP A 170 7.44 3.79 25.88
C ASP A 170 7.34 4.56 27.22
N ASN A 171 6.13 5.04 27.51
CA ASN A 171 5.86 5.86 28.68
C ASN A 171 6.10 5.07 29.97
N GLY A 172 6.82 5.68 30.91
CA GLY A 172 7.17 5.03 32.17
C GLY A 172 8.37 4.06 32.08
N ILE A 173 9.05 3.97 30.93
CA ILE A 173 10.27 3.19 30.75
C ILE A 173 11.46 4.15 30.70
N PRO A 174 12.21 4.33 31.82
CA PRO A 174 13.18 5.42 31.88
C PRO A 174 14.35 5.29 30.91
N ASP A 175 14.52 4.15 30.28
CA ASP A 175 15.49 3.94 29.22
C ASP A 175 14.83 3.70 27.86
N LEU A 176 13.54 3.90 27.62
CA LEU A 176 12.94 3.77 26.28
C LEU A 176 13.39 2.51 25.50
N GLY A 177 13.59 1.38 26.21
CA GLY A 177 14.23 0.19 25.67
C GLY A 177 13.46 -0.40 24.48
N HIS A 178 12.13 -0.38 24.55
CA HIS A 178 11.28 -0.89 23.48
C HIS A 178 11.38 -0.01 22.23
N ARG A 179 11.29 1.33 22.41
CA ARG A 179 11.46 2.27 21.30
C ARG A 179 12.82 2.10 20.62
N ARG A 180 13.90 2.00 21.41
CA ARG A 180 15.25 1.88 20.87
C ARG A 180 15.48 0.57 20.12
N GLN A 181 14.88 -0.53 20.59
CA GLN A 181 14.86 -1.80 19.87
C GLN A 181 14.07 -1.70 18.57
N LEU A 182 12.78 -1.38 18.66
CA LEU A 182 11.83 -1.45 17.55
C LEU A 182 12.19 -0.49 16.41
N LEU A 183 12.70 0.69 16.73
CA LEU A 183 13.16 1.68 15.73
C LEU A 183 14.66 1.58 15.41
N ALA A 184 15.36 0.58 15.92
CA ALA A 184 16.80 0.36 15.71
C ALA A 184 17.68 1.61 15.97
N ILE A 185 17.36 2.36 17.04
CA ILE A 185 18.07 3.58 17.42
C ILE A 185 19.51 3.24 17.85
N ASP A 186 19.68 2.20 18.66
CA ASP A 186 21.00 1.78 19.14
C ASP A 186 21.70 0.87 18.13
N ALA A 187 23.03 1.01 18.01
CA ALA A 187 23.86 0.22 17.11
C ALA A 187 23.71 -1.31 17.30
N ALA A 188 23.37 -1.76 18.51
CA ALA A 188 23.11 -3.16 18.81
C ALA A 188 21.90 -3.74 18.03
N PHE A 189 20.91 -2.90 17.71
CA PHE A 189 19.68 -3.31 17.03
C PHE A 189 19.73 -3.09 15.51
N GLN A 190 20.66 -2.25 15.02
CA GLN A 190 20.78 -1.94 13.58
C GLN A 190 21.13 -3.17 12.72
N THR A 191 21.78 -4.17 13.32
CA THR A 191 22.12 -5.43 12.65
C THR A 191 20.98 -6.44 12.64
N GLN A 192 19.94 -6.24 13.46
CA GLN A 192 18.79 -7.13 13.55
C GLN A 192 17.86 -6.86 12.37
N ASN A 193 17.77 -7.84 11.48
CA ASN A 193 17.03 -7.76 10.23
C ASN A 193 15.90 -8.81 10.14
N GLN A 194 15.72 -9.62 11.17
CA GLN A 194 14.66 -10.61 11.25
C GLN A 194 13.82 -10.39 12.50
N VAL A 195 12.55 -10.80 12.43
CA VAL A 195 11.59 -10.63 13.53
C VAL A 195 10.66 -11.83 13.66
N GLY A 196 10.28 -12.10 14.90
CA GLY A 196 9.14 -12.92 15.29
C GLY A 196 8.17 -12.07 16.08
N VAL A 197 6.91 -12.07 15.68
CA VAL A 197 5.83 -11.41 16.42
C VAL A 197 4.89 -12.51 16.90
N GLY A 198 4.70 -12.57 18.21
CA GLY A 198 3.78 -13.48 18.87
C GLY A 198 2.66 -12.69 19.51
N ILE A 199 1.43 -12.91 19.07
CA ILE A 199 0.25 -12.21 19.59
C ILE A 199 -0.75 -13.23 20.12
N LEU A 200 -1.14 -13.06 21.39
CA LEU A 200 -2.27 -13.74 21.98
C LEU A 200 -3.30 -12.68 22.41
N GLN A 201 -4.50 -12.74 21.84
CA GLN A 201 -5.62 -11.87 22.19
C GLN A 201 -6.74 -12.67 22.86
N ASN A 202 -7.52 -12.01 23.72
CA ASN A 202 -8.67 -12.60 24.42
C ASN A 202 -8.32 -13.85 25.25
N GLY A 203 -7.13 -13.86 25.83
CA GLY A 203 -6.64 -14.86 26.75
C GLY A 203 -7.38 -14.89 28.09
N THR A 204 -7.29 -16.04 28.75
CA THR A 204 -7.86 -16.28 30.09
C THR A 204 -6.94 -15.82 31.22
N GLY A 205 -5.73 -15.38 30.90
CA GLY A 205 -4.74 -14.90 31.86
C GLY A 205 -5.02 -13.49 32.37
N PRO A 206 -4.24 -13.01 33.36
CA PRO A 206 -4.49 -11.75 34.06
C PRO A 206 -4.53 -10.50 33.17
N LEU A 207 -3.83 -10.49 32.03
CA LEU A 207 -3.73 -9.31 31.15
C LEU A 207 -4.58 -9.39 29.88
N THR A 208 -5.23 -10.53 29.61
CA THR A 208 -6.11 -10.79 28.45
C THR A 208 -5.43 -10.72 27.07
N ASN A 209 -4.57 -9.74 26.79
CA ASN A 209 -3.79 -9.66 25.56
C ASN A 209 -2.30 -9.63 25.87
N TYR A 210 -1.49 -10.32 25.07
CA TYR A 210 -0.05 -10.46 25.22
C TYR A 210 0.60 -10.35 23.85
N TYR A 211 1.68 -9.57 23.79
CA TYR A 211 2.48 -9.31 22.60
C TYR A 211 3.94 -9.57 22.95
N THR A 212 4.63 -10.33 22.10
CA THR A 212 6.08 -10.54 22.17
C THR A 212 6.68 -10.24 20.81
N ILE A 213 7.67 -9.36 20.77
CA ILE A 213 8.36 -8.94 19.55
C ILE A 213 9.85 -9.26 19.71
N ASP A 214 10.25 -10.37 19.12
CA ASP A 214 11.63 -10.85 19.11
C ASP A 214 12.32 -10.41 17.82
N THR A 215 13.33 -9.55 17.92
CA THR A 215 14.18 -9.17 16.78
C THR A 215 15.53 -9.84 16.92
N ALA A 216 16.09 -10.34 15.82
CA ALA A 216 17.38 -11.02 15.85
C ALA A 216 18.16 -10.87 14.54
N SER A 217 19.44 -11.21 14.60
CA SER A 217 20.32 -11.35 13.45
C SER A 217 20.98 -12.73 13.43
N SER A 218 20.98 -13.39 12.27
CA SER A 218 21.63 -14.69 12.08
C SER A 218 23.17 -14.55 11.99
N PRO A 219 23.96 -15.56 12.41
CA PRO A 219 25.42 -15.51 12.33
C PRO A 219 25.97 -15.64 10.90
N GLY A 220 26.90 -14.75 10.53
CA GLY A 220 27.75 -14.89 9.33
C GLY A 220 28.20 -13.56 8.70
N PRO A 221 29.49 -13.40 8.31
CA PRO A 221 29.89 -12.35 7.38
C PRO A 221 29.17 -12.55 6.03
N GLY A 222 28.43 -11.54 5.55
CA GLY A 222 27.68 -11.64 4.30
C GLY A 222 26.34 -12.36 4.40
N ALA A 223 25.72 -12.39 5.60
CA ALA A 223 24.33 -12.80 5.73
C ALA A 223 23.44 -12.03 4.73
N PRO A 224 22.63 -12.72 3.92
CA PRO A 224 21.85 -12.09 2.86
C PRO A 224 20.86 -11.08 3.43
N GLY A 225 20.60 -10.02 2.67
CA GLY A 225 19.43 -9.18 2.90
C GLY A 225 18.16 -9.97 2.57
N PHE A 226 17.04 -9.58 3.15
CA PHE A 226 15.76 -10.19 2.84
C PHE A 226 14.95 -9.27 1.92
N LEU A 227 14.44 -9.84 0.83
CA LEU A 227 13.28 -9.30 0.15
C LEU A 227 12.04 -9.77 0.91
N THR A 228 11.32 -8.84 1.52
CA THR A 228 10.12 -9.14 2.31
C THR A 228 8.97 -8.25 1.89
N GLY A 229 7.75 -8.59 2.29
CA GLY A 229 6.57 -7.80 2.06
C GLY A 229 5.33 -8.66 2.08
N VAL A 230 4.25 -8.13 1.52
CA VAL A 230 2.94 -8.74 1.52
C VAL A 230 2.25 -8.56 0.16
N VAL A 231 1.56 -9.60 -0.28
CA VAL A 231 0.60 -9.53 -1.37
C VAL A 231 -0.78 -9.40 -0.74
N PHE A 232 -1.49 -8.32 -1.01
CA PHE A 232 -2.79 -8.06 -0.39
C PHE A 232 -3.72 -7.28 -1.32
N ASN A 233 -5.02 -7.45 -1.10
CA ASN A 233 -6.05 -6.66 -1.73
C ASN A 233 -6.36 -5.44 -0.86
N ASP A 234 -5.77 -4.30 -1.20
CA ASP A 234 -5.96 -3.01 -0.53
C ASP A 234 -7.41 -2.52 -0.69
N ALA A 235 -8.33 -3.01 0.12
CA ALA A 235 -9.76 -2.85 -0.10
C ALA A 235 -10.23 -1.41 0.13
N ASN A 236 -9.50 -0.65 0.94
CA ASN A 236 -9.81 0.75 1.24
C ASN A 236 -8.98 1.74 0.41
N GLY A 237 -7.96 1.29 -0.32
CA GLY A 237 -7.15 2.12 -1.22
C GLY A 237 -6.10 2.97 -0.50
N ASN A 238 -5.74 2.64 0.75
CA ASN A 238 -4.80 3.42 1.55
C ASN A 238 -3.33 3.01 1.33
N GLY A 239 -3.07 1.98 0.51
CA GLY A 239 -1.74 1.44 0.24
C GLY A 239 -1.13 0.61 1.38
N LYS A 240 -1.91 0.27 2.41
CA LYS A 240 -1.47 -0.41 3.63
C LYS A 240 -2.25 -1.70 3.83
N TYR A 241 -1.59 -2.66 4.46
CA TYR A 241 -2.21 -3.93 4.81
C TYR A 241 -3.19 -3.76 5.97
N ASP A 242 -4.43 -4.17 5.77
CA ASP A 242 -5.43 -4.31 6.82
C ASP A 242 -5.82 -5.80 7.07
N LEU A 243 -6.45 -6.06 8.22
CA LEU A 243 -6.88 -7.42 8.59
C LEU A 243 -7.85 -7.99 7.55
N GLY A 244 -7.48 -9.12 6.97
CA GLY A 244 -8.30 -9.84 5.99
C GLY A 244 -7.96 -9.55 4.54
N GLU A 245 -7.01 -8.65 4.26
CA GLU A 245 -6.62 -8.29 2.89
C GLU A 245 -5.56 -9.22 2.28
N GLY A 246 -4.85 -9.98 3.10
CA GLY A 246 -3.76 -10.85 2.68
C GLY A 246 -4.15 -11.92 1.65
N LEU A 247 -3.37 -12.02 0.58
CA LEU A 247 -3.53 -13.01 -0.48
C LEU A 247 -2.53 -14.15 -0.31
N GLY A 248 -3.00 -15.26 0.30
CA GLY A 248 -2.19 -16.46 0.50
C GLY A 248 -2.05 -17.35 -0.75
N GLY A 249 -0.93 -18.05 -0.85
CA GLY A 249 -0.64 -18.96 -1.97
C GLY A 249 -0.22 -18.28 -3.28
N VAL A 250 0.02 -16.96 -3.27
CA VAL A 250 0.59 -16.23 -4.40
C VAL A 250 2.04 -16.65 -4.57
N THR A 251 2.43 -17.02 -5.79
CA THR A 251 3.81 -17.39 -6.11
C THR A 251 4.63 -16.13 -6.39
N ILE A 252 5.67 -15.94 -5.59
CA ILE A 252 6.72 -14.95 -5.82
C ILE A 252 7.86 -15.63 -6.59
N THR A 253 8.13 -15.10 -7.77
CA THR A 253 9.27 -15.51 -8.61
C THR A 253 10.35 -14.44 -8.57
N VAL A 254 11.62 -14.85 -8.52
CA VAL A 254 12.79 -13.97 -8.57
C VAL A 254 13.59 -14.35 -9.82
N ASN A 255 13.77 -13.40 -10.73
CA ASN A 255 14.35 -13.61 -12.07
C ASN A 255 13.71 -14.79 -12.81
N GLY A 256 12.37 -14.90 -12.73
CA GLY A 256 11.59 -15.96 -13.37
C GLY A 256 11.62 -17.32 -12.66
N THR A 257 12.35 -17.48 -11.55
CA THR A 257 12.38 -18.72 -10.77
C THR A 257 11.40 -18.65 -9.61
N PRO A 258 10.41 -19.56 -9.51
CA PRO A 258 9.53 -19.66 -8.33
C PRO A 258 10.36 -19.85 -7.07
N THR A 259 10.27 -18.90 -6.16
CA THR A 259 11.14 -18.84 -4.97
C THR A 259 10.34 -18.94 -3.68
N PHE A 260 9.10 -18.45 -3.65
CA PHE A 260 8.27 -18.45 -2.45
C PHE A 260 6.78 -18.52 -2.81
N ALA A 261 5.97 -19.13 -1.96
CA ALA A 261 4.51 -18.99 -1.98
C ALA A 261 4.09 -18.24 -0.73
N THR A 262 3.34 -17.15 -0.86
CA THR A 262 2.92 -16.32 0.27
C THR A 262 2.19 -17.15 1.31
N TRP A 263 2.43 -16.82 2.59
CA TRP A 263 1.69 -17.41 3.69
C TRP A 263 0.21 -17.04 3.62
N ALA A 264 -0.64 -17.67 4.45
CA ALA A 264 -2.06 -17.33 4.51
C ALA A 264 -2.33 -15.84 4.81
N SER A 265 -1.42 -15.16 5.50
CA SER A 265 -1.47 -13.71 5.74
C SER A 265 -1.16 -12.85 4.51
N GLY A 266 -0.71 -13.45 3.40
CA GLY A 266 -0.17 -12.77 2.23
C GLY A 266 1.31 -12.42 2.32
N GLY A 267 1.92 -12.56 3.49
CA GLY A 267 3.32 -12.20 3.72
C GLY A 267 4.31 -13.15 3.04
N TYR A 268 5.51 -12.65 2.80
CA TYR A 268 6.66 -13.44 2.36
C TYR A 268 7.99 -12.85 2.84
N ALA A 269 9.02 -13.71 2.89
CA ALA A 269 10.40 -13.31 3.18
C ALA A 269 11.37 -14.24 2.44
N ILE A 270 12.25 -13.65 1.63
CA ILE A 270 13.19 -14.38 0.76
C ILE A 270 14.60 -13.83 1.01
N ALA A 271 15.50 -14.69 1.45
CA ALA A 271 16.92 -14.36 1.56
C ALA A 271 17.53 -14.21 0.16
N LEU A 272 18.10 -13.04 -0.14
CA LEU A 272 18.73 -12.73 -1.42
C LEU A 272 20.09 -12.05 -1.20
N ALA A 273 21.03 -12.33 -2.10
CA ALA A 273 22.29 -11.60 -2.13
C ALA A 273 22.07 -10.15 -2.59
N ALA A 274 23.09 -9.30 -2.42
CA ALA A 274 23.06 -7.98 -3.02
C ALA A 274 23.00 -8.11 -4.56
N GLY A 275 22.12 -7.34 -5.19
CA GLY A 275 21.86 -7.42 -6.62
C GLY A 275 20.53 -6.79 -7.02
N THR A 276 20.32 -6.68 -8.32
CA THR A 276 19.06 -6.22 -8.91
C THR A 276 18.29 -7.42 -9.42
N TYR A 277 17.01 -7.51 -9.04
CA TYR A 277 16.15 -8.64 -9.33
C TYR A 277 14.86 -8.16 -9.98
N THR A 278 14.37 -8.94 -10.94
CA THR A 278 12.99 -8.84 -11.42
C THR A 278 12.12 -9.78 -10.60
N VAL A 279 11.18 -9.25 -9.85
CA VAL A 279 10.30 -10.00 -8.94
C VAL A 279 8.89 -9.98 -9.51
N THR A 280 8.28 -11.16 -9.66
CA THR A 280 6.90 -11.26 -10.15
C THR A 280 6.02 -12.02 -9.16
N ALA A 281 4.92 -11.40 -8.74
CA ALA A 281 3.85 -12.03 -8.00
C ALA A 281 2.77 -12.55 -8.98
N SER A 282 2.41 -13.82 -8.87
CA SER A 282 1.40 -14.44 -9.73
C SER A 282 0.67 -15.56 -9.00
N GLY A 283 -0.62 -15.77 -9.30
CA GLY A 283 -1.40 -16.83 -8.69
C GLY A 283 -2.76 -16.35 -8.14
N PRO A 284 -3.32 -17.07 -7.16
CA PRO A 284 -4.67 -16.81 -6.64
C PRO A 284 -4.84 -15.37 -6.15
N GLY A 285 -6.00 -14.77 -6.42
CA GLY A 285 -6.33 -13.41 -5.96
C GLY A 285 -5.70 -12.28 -6.80
N LEU A 286 -4.82 -12.59 -7.76
CA LEU A 286 -4.28 -11.60 -8.70
C LEU A 286 -4.95 -11.75 -10.09
N PRO A 287 -5.45 -10.67 -10.70
CA PRO A 287 -6.08 -10.72 -12.03
C PRO A 287 -5.06 -10.98 -13.15
N ALA A 288 -3.80 -10.58 -12.94
CA ALA A 288 -2.68 -10.84 -13.82
C ALA A 288 -1.37 -10.85 -12.99
N PRO A 289 -0.27 -11.44 -13.50
CA PRO A 289 1.04 -11.33 -12.86
C PRO A 289 1.48 -9.87 -12.71
N ILE A 290 2.03 -9.52 -11.54
CA ILE A 290 2.56 -8.19 -11.24
C ILE A 290 4.08 -8.29 -11.16
N THR A 291 4.80 -7.54 -11.99
CA THR A 291 6.26 -7.57 -12.06
C THR A 291 6.86 -6.23 -11.65
N GLN A 292 7.84 -6.27 -10.75
CA GLN A 292 8.60 -5.10 -10.30
C GLN A 292 10.10 -5.41 -10.26
N THR A 293 10.93 -4.37 -10.43
CA THR A 293 12.39 -4.48 -10.27
C THR A 293 12.80 -3.95 -8.92
N VAL A 294 13.64 -4.68 -8.20
CA VAL A 294 14.14 -4.30 -6.87
C VAL A 294 15.65 -4.46 -6.80
N THR A 295 16.32 -3.56 -6.10
CA THR A 295 17.78 -3.63 -5.86
C THR A 295 18.05 -3.79 -4.38
N LEU A 296 18.79 -4.83 -4.01
CA LEU A 296 19.24 -5.08 -2.63
C LEU A 296 20.71 -4.70 -2.50
N GLY A 297 21.03 -3.86 -1.52
CA GLY A 297 22.41 -3.45 -1.18
C GLY A 297 23.04 -4.23 -0.02
N GLY A 298 22.40 -5.32 0.44
CA GLY A 298 22.78 -6.10 1.62
C GLY A 298 21.91 -5.82 2.86
N SER A 299 21.12 -4.75 2.85
CA SER A 299 20.00 -4.56 3.78
C SER A 299 18.71 -5.16 3.22
N ASN A 300 17.74 -5.41 4.11
CA ASN A 300 16.41 -5.83 3.71
C ASN A 300 15.71 -4.75 2.87
N VAL A 301 14.85 -5.22 1.97
CA VAL A 301 13.99 -4.37 1.16
C VAL A 301 12.56 -4.89 1.26
N ARG A 302 11.62 -3.96 1.49
CA ARG A 302 10.18 -4.25 1.50
C ARG A 302 9.63 -4.01 0.09
N LEU A 303 8.88 -4.98 -0.41
CA LEU A 303 8.22 -4.94 -1.71
C LEU A 303 6.81 -5.49 -1.53
N ASN A 304 5.79 -4.65 -1.68
CA ASN A 304 4.41 -5.07 -1.56
C ASN A 304 3.78 -5.17 -2.96
N PHE A 305 2.80 -6.07 -3.11
CA PHE A 305 2.05 -6.25 -4.35
C PHE A 305 0.55 -6.11 -4.08
N THR A 306 -0.09 -5.18 -4.78
CA THR A 306 -1.53 -4.94 -4.70
C THR A 306 -2.16 -5.06 -6.10
N PRO A 307 -3.17 -5.93 -6.30
CA PRO A 307 -3.85 -6.04 -7.60
C PRO A 307 -4.69 -4.79 -7.93
N SER A 308 -5.06 -4.04 -6.91
CA SER A 308 -5.91 -2.87 -7.03
C SER A 308 -5.18 -1.64 -7.56
N SER A 309 -3.93 -1.38 -7.16
CA SER A 309 -3.15 -0.25 -7.67
C SER A 309 -2.94 -0.31 -9.19
N ILE A 310 -2.87 -1.52 -9.76
CA ILE A 310 -2.78 -1.72 -11.22
C ILE A 310 -4.11 -1.46 -11.90
N THR A 311 -5.21 -1.89 -11.30
CA THR A 311 -6.56 -1.64 -11.82
C THR A 311 -6.83 -0.14 -11.77
N TYR A 312 -6.56 0.47 -10.63
CA TYR A 312 -6.68 1.90 -10.39
C TYR A 312 -5.86 2.78 -11.36
N ILE A 313 -4.58 2.45 -11.61
CA ILE A 313 -3.79 3.18 -12.61
C ILE A 313 -4.34 2.94 -14.02
N ARG A 314 -4.83 1.73 -14.33
CA ARG A 314 -5.47 1.45 -15.63
C ARG A 314 -6.73 2.29 -15.81
N ASP A 315 -7.49 2.51 -14.74
CA ASP A 315 -8.69 3.33 -14.77
C ASP A 315 -8.32 4.79 -15.08
N PHE A 316 -7.21 5.33 -14.55
CA PHE A 316 -6.72 6.66 -14.96
C PHE A 316 -6.41 6.77 -16.46
N TYR A 317 -5.74 5.76 -17.04
CA TYR A 317 -5.53 5.74 -18.50
C TYR A 317 -6.87 5.79 -19.25
N GLN A 318 -7.88 5.05 -18.76
CA GLN A 318 -9.17 4.97 -19.42
C GLN A 318 -10.02 6.24 -19.24
N THR A 319 -10.13 6.77 -18.02
CA THR A 319 -11.00 7.91 -17.71
C THR A 319 -10.36 9.23 -18.11
N ILE A 320 -9.07 9.44 -17.81
CA ILE A 320 -8.35 10.71 -18.07
C ILE A 320 -7.77 10.75 -19.49
N LEU A 321 -7.14 9.66 -19.97
CA LEU A 321 -6.49 9.66 -21.29
C LEU A 321 -7.35 9.04 -22.41
N GLY A 322 -8.42 8.32 -22.06
CA GLY A 322 -9.35 7.75 -23.04
C GLY A 322 -8.80 6.54 -23.78
N ARG A 323 -7.76 5.89 -23.24
CA ARG A 323 -7.11 4.72 -23.83
C ARG A 323 -6.71 3.71 -22.76
N GLN A 324 -6.33 2.52 -23.18
CA GLN A 324 -5.73 1.54 -22.29
C GLN A 324 -4.21 1.78 -22.18
N GLY A 325 -3.70 1.86 -20.96
CA GLY A 325 -2.25 1.90 -20.69
C GLY A 325 -1.63 0.52 -20.92
N SER A 326 -0.47 0.46 -21.55
CA SER A 326 0.29 -0.79 -21.66
C SER A 326 0.78 -1.26 -20.29
N PRO A 327 1.05 -2.56 -20.09
CA PRO A 327 1.58 -3.05 -18.81
C PRO A 327 2.87 -2.34 -18.35
N ALA A 328 3.73 -1.93 -19.29
CA ALA A 328 4.96 -1.19 -18.97
C ALA A 328 4.66 0.24 -18.49
N GLU A 329 3.74 0.94 -19.15
CA GLU A 329 3.27 2.27 -18.74
C GLU A 329 2.62 2.22 -17.34
N VAL A 330 1.70 1.28 -17.10
CA VAL A 330 1.04 1.11 -15.80
C VAL A 330 2.05 0.82 -14.70
N ASN A 331 2.99 -0.11 -14.94
CA ASN A 331 4.02 -0.45 -13.96
C ASN A 331 4.97 0.71 -13.66
N SER A 332 5.24 1.58 -14.64
CA SER A 332 6.09 2.76 -14.44
C SER A 332 5.47 3.82 -13.52
N CYS A 333 4.14 3.80 -13.36
CA CYS A 333 3.41 4.71 -12.47
C CYS A 333 3.35 4.21 -11.01
N LEU A 334 3.63 2.93 -10.75
CA LEU A 334 3.56 2.35 -9.39
C LEU A 334 4.46 3.08 -8.37
N PRO A 335 5.72 3.45 -8.68
CA PRO A 335 6.54 4.22 -7.75
C PRO A 335 5.95 5.60 -7.43
N ALA A 336 5.32 6.26 -8.40
CA ALA A 336 4.69 7.56 -8.19
C ALA A 336 3.48 7.45 -7.25
N LEU A 337 2.71 6.35 -7.33
CA LEU A 337 1.60 6.08 -6.42
C LEU A 337 2.07 5.94 -4.96
N GLN A 338 3.24 5.32 -4.74
CA GLN A 338 3.82 5.18 -3.41
C GLN A 338 4.32 6.51 -2.82
N VAL A 339 4.78 7.44 -3.67
CA VAL A 339 5.35 8.72 -3.24
C VAL A 339 4.29 9.82 -3.09
N PHE A 340 3.37 9.91 -4.05
CA PHE A 340 2.43 11.02 -4.15
C PHE A 340 0.99 10.62 -3.81
N GLY A 341 0.72 9.32 -3.65
CA GLY A 341 -0.62 8.81 -3.46
C GLY A 341 -1.52 8.95 -4.69
N PRO A 342 -2.78 8.49 -4.60
CA PRO A 342 -3.74 8.51 -5.70
C PRO A 342 -4.00 9.89 -6.31
N ALA A 343 -4.22 10.91 -5.46
CA ALA A 343 -4.47 12.29 -5.90
C ALA A 343 -3.28 12.91 -6.63
N GLY A 344 -2.05 12.61 -6.18
CA GLY A 344 -0.84 13.07 -6.87
C GLY A 344 -0.68 12.44 -8.24
N VAL A 345 -0.98 11.14 -8.38
CA VAL A 345 -0.94 10.47 -9.68
C VAL A 345 -2.05 10.97 -10.61
N ALA A 346 -3.30 11.11 -10.15
CA ALA A 346 -4.38 11.71 -10.93
C ALA A 346 -3.99 13.11 -11.42
N SER A 347 -3.43 13.95 -10.54
CA SER A 347 -2.94 15.27 -10.92
C SER A 347 -1.85 15.24 -11.98
N LEU A 348 -0.93 14.25 -11.95
CA LEU A 348 0.09 14.09 -12.99
C LEU A 348 -0.53 13.74 -14.35
N PHE A 349 -1.59 12.92 -14.35
CA PHE A 349 -2.31 12.55 -15.57
C PHE A 349 -3.10 13.74 -16.14
N GLU A 350 -3.89 14.42 -15.31
CA GLU A 350 -4.70 15.59 -15.70
C GLU A 350 -3.84 16.72 -16.30
N HIS A 351 -2.61 16.90 -15.81
CA HIS A 351 -1.69 17.94 -16.31
C HIS A 351 -0.74 17.44 -17.40
N SER A 352 -0.87 16.18 -17.83
CA SER A 352 -0.05 15.63 -18.91
C SER A 352 -0.40 16.27 -20.25
N GLN A 353 0.57 16.32 -21.16
CA GLN A 353 0.34 16.81 -22.53
C GLN A 353 -0.75 16.00 -23.25
N GLU A 354 -0.87 14.71 -22.96
CA GLU A 354 -1.88 13.83 -23.56
C GLU A 354 -3.29 14.17 -23.08
N ALA A 355 -3.49 14.36 -21.77
CA ALA A 355 -4.79 14.78 -21.23
C ALA A 355 -5.20 16.15 -21.79
N ARG A 356 -4.27 17.12 -21.79
CA ARG A 356 -4.55 18.47 -22.33
C ARG A 356 -4.86 18.47 -23.82
N ASP A 357 -4.21 17.63 -24.63
CA ASP A 357 -4.56 17.45 -26.06
C ASP A 357 -5.98 16.87 -26.21
N ARG A 358 -6.34 15.87 -25.42
CA ARG A 358 -7.69 15.29 -25.42
C ARG A 358 -8.75 16.33 -25.06
N ASP A 359 -8.53 17.12 -24.02
CA ASP A 359 -9.48 18.15 -23.56
C ASP A 359 -9.72 19.20 -24.65
N VAL A 360 -8.65 19.80 -25.19
CA VAL A 360 -8.77 20.84 -26.21
C VAL A 360 -9.45 20.29 -27.46
N ARG A 361 -9.12 19.07 -27.89
CA ARG A 361 -9.82 18.42 -29.02
C ARG A 361 -11.30 18.20 -28.75
N SER A 362 -11.65 17.82 -27.51
CA SER A 362 -13.04 17.68 -27.08
C SER A 362 -13.77 19.04 -27.13
N TRP A 363 -13.12 20.12 -26.73
CA TRP A 363 -13.70 21.48 -26.79
C TRP A 363 -13.95 21.94 -28.23
N TYR A 364 -13.06 21.63 -29.17
CA TYR A 364 -13.29 21.93 -30.59
C TYR A 364 -14.55 21.23 -31.10
N VAL A 365 -14.70 19.94 -30.80
CA VAL A 365 -15.88 19.17 -31.22
C VAL A 365 -17.15 19.70 -30.56
N THR A 366 -17.10 19.93 -29.25
CA THR A 366 -18.26 20.30 -28.44
C THR A 366 -18.73 21.73 -28.74
N TYR A 367 -17.81 22.69 -28.74
CA TYR A 367 -18.15 24.11 -28.79
C TYR A 367 -18.05 24.69 -30.20
N LEU A 368 -17.06 24.30 -31.00
CA LEU A 368 -16.91 24.78 -32.38
C LEU A 368 -17.65 23.91 -33.40
N GLY A 369 -18.03 22.68 -33.02
CA GLY A 369 -18.77 21.76 -33.88
C GLY A 369 -17.92 21.07 -34.95
N ARG A 370 -16.60 21.06 -34.78
CA ARG A 370 -15.65 20.42 -35.70
C ARG A 370 -14.45 19.85 -34.97
N ARG A 371 -13.70 18.95 -35.61
CA ARG A 371 -12.42 18.48 -35.08
C ARG A 371 -11.33 19.53 -35.32
N ALA A 372 -10.36 19.60 -34.42
CA ALA A 372 -9.12 20.33 -34.66
C ALA A 372 -8.35 19.68 -35.83
N ALA A 373 -7.67 20.51 -36.63
CA ALA A 373 -6.91 20.10 -37.80
C ALA A 373 -5.50 20.68 -37.78
N ASN A 374 -4.54 19.91 -38.30
CA ASN A 374 -3.15 20.33 -38.50
C ASN A 374 -2.44 20.85 -37.23
N GLY A 375 -2.83 20.40 -36.04
CA GLY A 375 -2.20 20.79 -34.78
C GLY A 375 -2.56 22.19 -34.29
N GLU A 376 -3.66 22.79 -34.76
CA GLU A 376 -4.13 24.09 -34.28
C GLU A 376 -4.47 24.09 -32.78
N GLU A 377 -4.81 22.93 -32.22
CA GLU A 377 -5.05 22.73 -30.79
C GLU A 377 -3.77 22.89 -29.96
N LEU A 378 -2.59 22.63 -30.54
CA LEU A 378 -1.33 22.54 -29.81
C LEU A 378 -0.94 23.85 -29.12
N GLY A 379 -1.37 24.99 -29.65
CA GLY A 379 -1.16 26.30 -29.00
C GLY A 379 -1.83 26.36 -27.63
N TRP A 380 -3.07 25.90 -27.53
CA TRP A 380 -3.81 25.82 -26.27
C TRP A 380 -3.25 24.73 -25.36
N VAL A 381 -2.91 23.57 -25.91
CA VAL A 381 -2.30 22.45 -25.15
C VAL A 381 -1.02 22.90 -24.45
N ASN A 382 -0.11 23.55 -25.18
CA ASN A 382 1.15 24.03 -24.61
C ASN A 382 0.93 25.13 -23.56
N ALA A 383 -0.09 25.99 -23.74
CA ALA A 383 -0.45 27.00 -22.74
C ALA A 383 -0.99 26.35 -21.45
N LEU A 384 -1.84 25.34 -21.56
CA LEU A 384 -2.37 24.58 -20.42
C LEU A 384 -1.24 23.85 -19.67
N VAL A 385 -0.33 23.19 -20.39
CA VAL A 385 0.85 22.54 -19.81
C VAL A 385 1.78 23.56 -19.12
N ALA A 386 1.84 24.79 -19.62
CA ALA A 386 2.59 25.89 -19.00
C ALA A 386 1.87 26.54 -17.80
N GLY A 387 0.68 26.07 -17.43
CA GLY A 387 -0.07 26.53 -16.25
C GLY A 387 -1.15 27.58 -16.55
N LEU A 388 -1.57 27.76 -17.80
CA LEU A 388 -2.78 28.53 -18.10
C LEU A 388 -3.99 27.81 -17.48
N PRO A 389 -4.86 28.52 -16.72
CA PRO A 389 -6.08 27.91 -16.19
C PRO A 389 -7.01 27.38 -17.29
N GLU A 390 -7.64 26.23 -17.03
CA GLU A 390 -8.50 25.53 -17.99
C GLU A 390 -9.66 26.39 -18.48
N ASP A 391 -10.32 27.09 -17.55
CA ASP A 391 -11.42 28.01 -17.82
C ASP A 391 -11.00 29.19 -18.72
N SER A 392 -9.76 29.64 -18.59
CA SER A 392 -9.20 30.77 -19.34
C SER A 392 -8.89 30.37 -20.77
N ALA A 393 -8.37 29.16 -20.98
CA ALA A 393 -8.20 28.57 -22.31
C ALA A 393 -9.55 28.36 -23.00
N LEU A 394 -10.51 27.75 -22.31
CA LEU A 394 -11.85 27.50 -22.85
C LEU A 394 -12.60 28.82 -23.14
N ALA A 395 -12.49 29.84 -22.27
CA ALA A 395 -13.02 31.17 -22.52
C ALA A 395 -12.40 31.81 -23.77
N GLY A 396 -11.11 31.57 -24.04
CA GLY A 396 -10.45 32.01 -25.26
C GLY A 396 -11.08 31.41 -26.53
N ILE A 397 -11.36 30.10 -26.51
CA ILE A 397 -12.05 29.40 -27.60
C ILE A 397 -13.47 29.92 -27.79
N LEU A 398 -14.24 30.04 -26.70
CA LEU A 398 -15.61 30.57 -26.72
C LEU A 398 -15.67 32.08 -27.01
N GLY A 399 -14.56 32.78 -26.86
CA GLY A 399 -14.40 34.20 -27.18
C GLY A 399 -14.06 34.49 -28.64
N SER A 400 -13.74 33.46 -29.42
CA SER A 400 -13.24 33.56 -30.79
C SER A 400 -14.32 33.98 -31.80
N ASP A 401 -13.88 34.51 -32.94
CA ASP A 401 -14.77 34.75 -34.09
C ASP A 401 -15.41 33.45 -34.59
N GLU A 402 -14.69 32.34 -34.50
CA GLU A 402 -15.19 31.05 -34.93
C GLU A 402 -16.40 30.60 -34.12
N PHE A 403 -16.33 30.65 -32.79
CA PHE A 403 -17.48 30.32 -31.95
C PHE A 403 -18.63 31.31 -32.16
N TYR A 404 -18.33 32.60 -32.38
CA TYR A 404 -19.35 33.60 -32.69
C TYR A 404 -20.10 33.29 -34.00
N HIS A 405 -19.39 32.84 -35.04
CA HIS A 405 -20.02 32.36 -36.27
C HIS A 405 -20.83 31.08 -36.04
N ARG A 406 -20.30 30.12 -35.27
CA ARG A 406 -21.00 28.89 -34.90
C ARG A 406 -22.30 29.19 -34.14
N ALA A 407 -22.30 30.15 -33.23
CA ALA A 407 -23.49 30.57 -32.49
C ALA A 407 -24.63 31.01 -33.43
N GLY A 408 -24.30 31.59 -34.58
CA GLY A 408 -25.27 31.90 -35.64
C GLY A 408 -26.01 30.68 -36.20
N THR A 409 -25.41 29.50 -36.12
CA THR A 409 -26.02 28.23 -36.53
C THR A 409 -26.78 27.52 -35.41
N LEU A 410 -26.50 27.85 -34.14
CA LEU A 410 -27.14 27.26 -32.97
C LEU A 410 -28.44 27.97 -32.58
N SER A 411 -28.61 29.23 -32.98
CA SER A 411 -29.84 30.01 -32.76
C SER A 411 -30.17 30.82 -34.01
N SER A 412 -31.38 30.67 -34.56
CA SER A 412 -31.81 31.42 -35.75
C SER A 412 -32.44 32.78 -35.44
N SER A 413 -32.65 33.12 -34.16
CA SER A 413 -33.37 34.33 -33.74
C SER A 413 -32.46 35.39 -33.13
N GLY A 414 -32.75 36.67 -33.42
CA GLY A 414 -32.08 37.84 -32.84
C GLY A 414 -30.85 38.34 -33.60
N THR A 415 -30.18 39.34 -33.02
CA THR A 415 -28.88 39.87 -33.53
C THR A 415 -27.74 38.87 -33.33
N GLY A 416 -26.58 39.11 -33.94
CA GLY A 416 -25.39 38.27 -33.76
C GLY A 416 -25.02 38.07 -32.29
N ASP A 417 -25.02 39.15 -31.51
CA ASP A 417 -24.71 39.13 -30.08
C ASP A 417 -25.76 38.38 -29.27
N GLN A 418 -27.05 38.54 -29.61
CA GLN A 418 -28.10 37.78 -28.96
C GLN A 418 -27.98 36.27 -29.25
N ARG A 419 -27.58 35.89 -30.47
CA ARG A 419 -27.32 34.48 -30.82
C ARG A 419 -26.10 33.94 -30.08
N TYR A 420 -25.03 34.72 -29.95
CA TYR A 420 -23.84 34.38 -29.17
C TYR A 420 -24.19 34.06 -27.71
N ILE A 421 -24.92 34.96 -27.04
CA ILE A 421 -25.31 34.74 -25.64
C ILE A 421 -26.24 33.52 -25.50
N ARG A 422 -27.21 33.34 -26.41
CA ARG A 422 -28.07 32.15 -26.40
C ARG A 422 -27.27 30.85 -26.60
N ALA A 423 -26.25 30.88 -27.45
CA ALA A 423 -25.38 29.72 -27.64
C ALA A 423 -24.61 29.38 -26.35
N LEU A 424 -24.08 30.37 -25.62
CA LEU A 424 -23.43 30.13 -24.32
C LEU A 424 -24.37 29.47 -23.31
N TYR A 425 -25.61 29.96 -23.19
CA TYR A 425 -26.64 29.32 -22.36
C TYR A 425 -26.88 27.86 -22.75
N SER A 426 -26.98 27.59 -24.06
CA SER A 426 -27.26 26.26 -24.56
C SER A 426 -26.12 25.28 -24.35
N VAL A 427 -24.88 25.68 -24.65
CA VAL A 427 -23.74 24.75 -24.68
C VAL A 427 -23.03 24.62 -23.33
N LEU A 428 -23.17 25.61 -22.45
CA LEU A 428 -22.56 25.57 -21.11
C LEU A 428 -23.56 25.22 -20.01
N LEU A 429 -24.80 25.73 -20.08
CA LEU A 429 -25.78 25.64 -18.99
C LEU A 429 -26.97 24.74 -19.33
N ASN A 430 -26.91 24.05 -20.48
CA ASN A 430 -27.95 23.15 -20.96
C ASN A 430 -29.39 23.71 -20.92
N ARG A 431 -29.54 25.02 -21.12
CA ARG A 431 -30.85 25.70 -21.07
C ARG A 431 -30.94 26.87 -22.03
N THR A 432 -32.15 27.43 -22.14
CA THR A 432 -32.38 28.67 -22.89
C THR A 432 -32.42 29.86 -21.93
N GLY A 433 -31.58 30.87 -22.16
CA GLY A 433 -31.63 32.13 -21.40
C GLY A 433 -32.90 32.93 -21.69
N SER A 434 -33.44 33.62 -20.67
CA SER A 434 -34.63 34.45 -20.86
C SER A 434 -34.33 35.66 -21.75
N ALA A 435 -35.35 36.25 -22.36
CA ALA A 435 -35.17 37.44 -23.20
C ALA A 435 -34.54 38.61 -22.43
N GLY A 436 -34.87 38.76 -21.14
CA GLY A 436 -34.28 39.75 -20.25
C GLY A 436 -32.80 39.46 -19.98
N ASP A 437 -32.45 38.23 -19.62
CA ASP A 437 -31.06 37.84 -19.34
C ASP A 437 -30.18 38.03 -20.57
N VAL A 438 -30.67 37.64 -21.75
CA VAL A 438 -29.95 37.81 -23.02
C VAL A 438 -29.73 39.28 -23.30
N ALA A 439 -30.72 40.15 -23.11
CA ALA A 439 -30.57 41.59 -23.32
C ALA A 439 -29.52 42.20 -22.37
N SER A 440 -29.54 41.83 -21.09
CA SER A 440 -28.54 42.29 -20.12
C SER A 440 -27.12 41.85 -20.48
N TRP A 441 -26.94 40.60 -20.87
CA TRP A 441 -25.63 40.09 -21.29
C TRP A 441 -25.11 40.74 -22.57
N VAL A 442 -25.99 41.12 -23.52
CA VAL A 442 -25.58 41.85 -24.73
C VAL A 442 -25.00 43.23 -24.38
N VAL A 443 -25.53 43.90 -23.35
CA VAL A 443 -24.94 45.15 -22.85
C VAL A 443 -23.54 44.90 -22.26
N THR A 444 -23.41 43.88 -21.42
CA THR A 444 -22.11 43.49 -20.84
C THR A 444 -21.10 43.11 -21.92
N LEU A 445 -21.54 42.40 -22.96
CA LEU A 445 -20.72 41.99 -24.10
C LEU A 445 -20.06 43.17 -24.80
N GLY A 446 -20.81 44.26 -25.01
CA GLY A 446 -20.29 45.49 -25.61
C GLY A 446 -19.22 46.19 -24.76
N SER A 447 -19.17 45.92 -23.45
CA SER A 447 -18.22 46.53 -22.52
C SER A 447 -16.98 45.67 -22.21
N LEU A 448 -17.16 44.36 -22.02
CA LEU A 448 -16.11 43.44 -21.56
C LEU A 448 -15.54 42.55 -22.66
N GLY A 449 -16.23 42.45 -23.81
CA GLY A 449 -15.88 41.54 -24.90
C GLY A 449 -16.29 40.08 -24.66
N ARG A 450 -16.21 39.28 -25.74
CA ARG A 450 -16.70 37.89 -25.77
C ARG A 450 -16.00 36.97 -24.76
N GLN A 451 -14.66 37.01 -24.71
CA GLN A 451 -13.89 36.14 -23.82
C GLN A 451 -14.24 36.35 -22.34
N SER A 452 -14.34 37.61 -21.90
CA SER A 452 -14.73 37.95 -20.52
C SER A 452 -16.15 37.47 -20.21
N VAL A 453 -17.09 37.65 -21.14
CA VAL A 453 -18.46 37.13 -20.97
C VAL A 453 -18.48 35.61 -20.88
N ALA A 454 -17.75 34.90 -21.75
CA ALA A 454 -17.64 33.44 -21.67
C ALA A 454 -17.06 32.98 -20.33
N LEU A 455 -16.03 33.66 -19.82
CA LEU A 455 -15.44 33.37 -18.51
C LEU A 455 -16.46 33.53 -17.37
N HIS A 456 -17.31 34.56 -17.41
CA HIS A 456 -18.39 34.71 -16.43
C HIS A 456 -19.38 33.54 -16.42
N PHE A 457 -19.68 32.94 -17.58
CA PHE A 457 -20.50 31.73 -17.64
C PHE A 457 -19.78 30.52 -17.04
N LEU A 458 -18.50 30.32 -17.37
CA LEU A 458 -17.68 29.22 -16.85
C LEU A 458 -17.45 29.30 -15.32
N HIS A 459 -17.50 30.50 -14.75
CA HIS A 459 -17.41 30.70 -13.29
C HIS A 459 -18.77 30.70 -12.58
N SER A 460 -19.86 30.62 -13.34
CA SER A 460 -21.20 30.61 -12.74
C SER A 460 -21.41 29.37 -11.87
N MET A 461 -22.15 29.55 -10.77
CA MET A 461 -22.52 28.42 -9.90
C MET A 461 -23.27 27.33 -10.68
N GLU A 462 -24.09 27.74 -11.64
CA GLU A 462 -24.86 26.82 -12.48
C GLU A 462 -23.94 25.92 -13.32
N TYR A 463 -22.97 26.50 -14.04
CA TYR A 463 -21.99 25.70 -14.78
C TYR A 463 -21.22 24.74 -13.88
N ARG A 464 -20.79 25.21 -12.70
CA ARG A 464 -20.05 24.37 -11.74
C ARG A 464 -20.91 23.21 -11.25
N CYS A 465 -22.18 23.42 -10.95
CA CYS A 465 -23.11 22.35 -10.58
C CYS A 465 -23.27 21.33 -11.71
N ASP A 466 -23.44 21.78 -12.95
CA ASP A 466 -23.60 20.90 -14.11
C ASP A 466 -22.33 20.05 -14.34
N GLN A 467 -21.14 20.63 -14.20
CA GLN A 467 -19.88 19.89 -14.31
C GLN A 467 -19.73 18.84 -13.20
N VAL A 468 -20.07 19.18 -11.95
CA VAL A 468 -20.04 18.20 -10.85
C VAL A 468 -20.98 17.02 -11.11
N VAL A 469 -22.18 17.27 -11.66
CA VAL A 469 -23.10 16.19 -12.06
C VAL A 469 -22.47 15.30 -13.13
N VAL A 470 -21.81 15.88 -14.13
CA VAL A 470 -21.07 15.13 -15.15
C VAL A 470 -19.99 14.28 -14.50
N TYR A 471 -19.24 14.79 -13.52
CA TYR A 471 -18.15 14.04 -12.87
C TYR A 471 -18.67 12.80 -12.12
N TYR A 472 -19.78 12.92 -11.39
CA TYR A 472 -20.42 11.74 -10.77
C TYR A 472 -20.78 10.67 -11.82
N ALA A 473 -21.25 11.08 -13.00
CA ALA A 473 -21.66 10.14 -14.04
C ALA A 473 -20.47 9.56 -14.83
N SER A 474 -19.49 10.39 -15.22
CA SER A 474 -18.44 10.01 -16.17
C SER A 474 -17.14 9.56 -15.53
N ILE A 475 -16.89 9.94 -14.27
CA ILE A 475 -15.68 9.57 -13.52
C ILE A 475 -16.01 8.44 -12.56
N LEU A 476 -17.11 8.57 -11.80
CA LEU A 476 -17.48 7.57 -10.78
C LEU A 476 -18.43 6.50 -11.32
N ASN A 477 -18.82 6.56 -12.59
CA ASN A 477 -19.80 5.68 -13.22
C ASN A 477 -21.08 5.47 -12.37
N ARG A 478 -21.48 6.51 -11.62
CA ARG A 478 -22.55 6.38 -10.62
C ARG A 478 -23.90 6.19 -11.31
N PRO A 479 -24.63 5.09 -11.04
CA PRO A 479 -25.89 4.80 -11.74
C PRO A 479 -27.06 5.68 -11.26
N SER A 480 -26.95 6.27 -10.07
CA SER A 480 -27.94 7.16 -9.48
C SER A 480 -27.48 8.61 -9.53
N ALA A 481 -28.40 9.54 -9.80
CA ALA A 481 -28.11 10.96 -9.75
C ALA A 481 -27.63 11.41 -8.35
N PRO A 482 -26.61 12.28 -8.25
CA PRO A 482 -26.16 12.84 -6.99
C PRO A 482 -27.23 13.75 -6.38
N SER A 483 -27.26 13.82 -5.05
CA SER A 483 -28.15 14.74 -4.32
C SER A 483 -27.72 16.19 -4.48
N SER A 484 -28.65 17.13 -4.29
CA SER A 484 -28.32 18.56 -4.31
C SER A 484 -27.27 18.96 -3.26
N ALA A 485 -27.21 18.26 -2.13
CA ALA A 485 -26.20 18.50 -1.10
C ALA A 485 -24.80 18.07 -1.57
N GLU A 486 -24.68 16.90 -2.20
CA GLU A 486 -23.43 16.40 -2.79
C GLU A 486 -22.93 17.30 -3.92
N ILE A 487 -23.84 17.85 -4.74
CA ILE A 487 -23.46 18.79 -5.80
C ILE A 487 -22.93 20.09 -5.18
N MET A 488 -23.68 20.68 -4.24
CA MET A 488 -23.33 21.97 -3.64
C MET A 488 -22.06 21.92 -2.78
N SER A 489 -21.73 20.80 -2.15
CA SER A 489 -20.48 20.65 -1.40
C SER A 489 -19.25 20.81 -2.29
N TRP A 490 -19.33 20.37 -3.54
CA TRP A 490 -18.25 20.51 -4.52
C TRP A 490 -18.33 21.84 -5.27
N ALA A 491 -19.47 22.14 -5.88
CA ALA A 491 -19.65 23.33 -6.72
C ALA A 491 -19.46 24.63 -5.94
N GLY A 492 -19.86 24.66 -4.65
CA GLY A 492 -19.69 25.77 -3.74
C GLY A 492 -18.31 25.88 -3.08
N SER A 493 -17.40 24.94 -3.34
CA SER A 493 -16.02 25.00 -2.82
C SER A 493 -15.18 26.06 -3.55
N ASN A 494 -14.06 26.46 -2.94
CA ASN A 494 -13.07 27.34 -3.55
C ASN A 494 -12.12 26.62 -4.53
N LEU A 495 -12.34 25.33 -4.80
CA LEU A 495 -11.50 24.54 -5.70
C LEU A 495 -11.85 24.86 -7.16
N ASP A 496 -10.86 24.87 -8.04
CA ASP A 496 -11.13 24.90 -9.48
C ASP A 496 -11.67 23.53 -9.96
N LEU A 497 -12.21 23.50 -11.18
CA LEU A 497 -12.87 22.30 -11.72
C LEU A 497 -11.91 21.13 -11.97
N VAL A 498 -10.62 21.39 -12.22
CA VAL A 498 -9.59 20.33 -12.38
C VAL A 498 -9.29 19.74 -11.02
N THR A 499 -9.10 20.58 -10.00
CA THR A 499 -8.87 20.10 -8.64
C THR A 499 -10.05 19.29 -8.11
N ILE A 500 -11.29 19.69 -8.42
CA ILE A 500 -12.47 18.87 -8.11
C ILE A 500 -12.42 17.53 -8.87
N ARG A 501 -12.04 17.53 -10.16
CA ARG A 501 -11.90 16.29 -10.96
C ARG A 501 -10.89 15.32 -10.33
N VAL A 502 -9.72 15.83 -9.94
CA VAL A 502 -8.68 15.06 -9.22
C VAL A 502 -9.21 14.50 -7.90
N CYS A 503 -10.04 15.25 -7.15
CA CYS A 503 -10.68 14.73 -5.94
C CYS A 503 -11.64 13.58 -6.23
N PHE A 504 -12.38 13.61 -7.34
CA PHE A 504 -13.24 12.51 -7.74
C PHE A 504 -12.42 11.28 -8.14
N GLU A 505 -11.42 11.47 -9.00
CA GLU A 505 -10.51 10.42 -9.47
C GLU A 505 -9.71 9.79 -8.33
N SER A 506 -9.43 10.53 -7.26
CA SER A 506 -8.76 10.03 -6.06
C SER A 506 -9.68 9.53 -4.95
N SER A 507 -10.99 9.51 -5.19
CA SER A 507 -11.96 9.09 -4.18
C SER A 507 -12.03 7.57 -4.04
N HIS A 508 -12.49 7.12 -2.87
CA HIS A 508 -12.81 5.71 -2.66
C HIS A 508 -13.95 5.23 -3.59
N GLU A 509 -14.88 6.10 -3.97
CA GLU A 509 -15.96 5.73 -4.91
C GLU A 509 -15.40 5.44 -6.31
N TYR A 510 -14.41 6.22 -6.77
CA TYR A 510 -13.71 5.95 -8.02
C TYR A 510 -12.93 4.63 -7.95
N TYR A 511 -12.28 4.35 -6.83
CA TYR A 511 -11.60 3.07 -6.63
C TYR A 511 -12.54 1.86 -6.79
N MET A 512 -13.81 1.99 -6.42
CA MET A 512 -14.79 0.91 -6.51
C MET A 512 -15.46 0.81 -7.88
N ASN A 513 -15.63 1.94 -8.58
CA ASN A 513 -16.53 2.06 -9.73
C ASN A 513 -15.90 2.69 -10.99
N GLY A 514 -14.64 3.11 -10.95
CA GLY A 514 -13.94 3.91 -11.97
C GLY A 514 -13.87 3.30 -13.37
#